data_AF-A0A9E7AWI9-F1
#
_entry.id   AF-A0A9E7AWI9-F1
#
_cell.length_a   1.000
_cell.length_b   1.000
_cell.length_c   1.000
_cell.angle_alpha   90.00
_cell.angle_beta   90.00
_cell.angle_gamma   90.00
#
_symmetry.space_group_name_H-M   'P 1'
#
loop_
_entity.id
_entity.type
_entity.pdbx_description
1 polymer ?
#
loop_
_entity_poly.entity_id
_entity_poly.type
_entity_poly.pdbx_seq_one_letter_code
_entity_poly.pdbx_strand_id
1 'polypeptide(L)'
;MRLSRLVFLSAFFILPRITELRAQITIIFQPDSVCGKDALIWTLWPDNNSAQHPDFIACAWTNQGNPSGTRALIDFDLAVIPAGAAVQQATLELSHYPSPYNTGHSNLSGPADCWLERIIQAWQDNTVTWNNQPATTVQNQLNIPAPTVMTQNYTLNVTQLVQDMLNDPANSFGFMLRLQNESYYRSLLFASSDNPYPQLRPKLTVVYTPDTLPAAGCWVLVQEPGDTTSAQNPPPDPEISIPNVFSPNGDGINDLFFPDTAHIEGLQFRIFDRWGVEVFSAFPAMPWDGRNTSGIPCSDGTYYYIFDYRTAGQNQITRKGFLTLIR
;
A
#
# COMPACT_ATOMS: atom_id res chain seq x y z
N MET A 1 -30.57 -64.81 -40.68
CA MET A 1 -31.20 -63.70 -39.93
C MET A 1 -30.06 -62.93 -39.24
N ARG A 2 -29.59 -61.82 -39.82
CA ARG A 2 -28.45 -61.04 -39.29
C ARG A 2 -28.97 -59.99 -38.30
N LEU A 3 -28.51 -60.02 -37.05
CA LEU A 3 -28.68 -58.92 -36.09
C LEU A 3 -27.47 -57.99 -36.18
N SER A 4 -27.71 -56.72 -36.52
CA SER A 4 -26.72 -55.65 -36.48
C SER A 4 -26.80 -54.95 -35.12
N ARG A 5 -25.70 -54.96 -34.34
CA ARG A 5 -25.56 -54.17 -33.11
C ARG A 5 -25.23 -52.73 -33.46
N LEU A 6 -26.07 -51.79 -33.02
CA LEU A 6 -25.79 -50.35 -33.04
C LEU A 6 -24.92 -50.00 -31.83
N VAL A 7 -23.71 -49.48 -32.05
CA VAL A 7 -22.85 -48.92 -31.00
C VAL A 7 -23.07 -47.41 -30.98
N PHE A 8 -23.60 -46.87 -29.88
CA PHE A 8 -23.64 -45.42 -29.65
C PHE A 8 -22.27 -44.98 -29.11
N LEU A 9 -21.47 -44.28 -29.91
CA LEU A 9 -20.32 -43.52 -29.42
C LEU A 9 -20.85 -42.20 -28.82
N SER A 10 -20.78 -42.07 -27.50
CA SER A 10 -20.97 -40.77 -26.84
C SER A 10 -19.68 -39.95 -27.01
N ALA A 11 -19.73 -38.90 -27.83
CA ALA A 11 -18.64 -37.93 -27.93
C ALA A 11 -18.65 -37.04 -26.67
N PHE A 12 -17.65 -37.20 -25.81
CA PHE A 12 -17.35 -36.23 -24.75
C PHE A 12 -16.70 -35.00 -25.42
N PHE A 13 -17.46 -33.92 -25.56
CA PHE A 13 -16.90 -32.62 -25.90
C PHE A 13 -16.13 -32.09 -24.69
N ILE A 14 -14.80 -32.21 -24.71
CA ILE A 14 -13.93 -31.47 -23.80
C ILE A 14 -13.91 -30.03 -24.31
N LEU A 15 -14.77 -29.17 -23.74
CA LEU A 15 -14.69 -27.74 -23.98
C LEU A 15 -13.35 -27.25 -23.38
N PRO A 16 -12.50 -26.55 -24.15
CA PRO A 16 -11.32 -25.93 -23.59
C PRO A 16 -11.77 -24.89 -22.55
N ARG A 17 -11.20 -24.95 -21.34
CA ARG A 17 -11.36 -23.86 -20.37
C ARG A 17 -10.75 -22.61 -20.99
N ILE A 18 -11.60 -21.71 -21.47
CA ILE A 18 -11.18 -20.35 -21.82
C ILE A 18 -10.88 -19.68 -20.48
N THR A 19 -9.60 -19.47 -20.18
CA THR A 19 -9.20 -18.64 -19.05
C THR A 19 -9.57 -17.20 -19.41
N GLU A 20 -10.64 -16.67 -18.81
CA GLU A 20 -10.97 -15.25 -18.95
C GLU A 20 -9.82 -14.43 -18.35
N LEU A 21 -9.16 -13.61 -19.16
CA LEU A 21 -8.19 -12.64 -18.67
C LEU A 21 -8.98 -11.54 -17.94
N ARG A 22 -9.00 -11.58 -16.61
CA ARG A 22 -9.60 -10.51 -15.80
C ARG A 22 -8.58 -9.40 -15.60
N ALA A 23 -9.01 -8.15 -15.77
CA ALA A 23 -8.19 -6.99 -15.46
C ALA A 23 -7.81 -7.02 -13.97
N GLN A 24 -6.53 -6.80 -13.68
CA GLN A 24 -6.02 -6.67 -12.32
C GLN A 24 -5.99 -5.19 -11.94
N ILE A 25 -6.34 -4.89 -10.70
CA ILE A 25 -6.31 -3.55 -10.11
C ILE A 25 -5.27 -3.55 -9.00
N THR A 26 -4.41 -2.54 -9.00
CA THR A 26 -3.41 -2.30 -7.94
C THR A 26 -3.82 -1.11 -7.10
N ILE A 27 -3.83 -1.28 -5.78
CA ILE A 27 -4.05 -0.21 -4.80
C ILE A 27 -2.84 -0.17 -3.86
N ILE A 28 -2.40 1.05 -3.51
CA ILE A 28 -1.28 1.28 -2.60
C ILE A 28 -1.82 2.06 -1.39
N PHE A 29 -1.55 1.56 -0.19
CA PHE A 29 -1.84 2.21 1.07
C PHE A 29 -0.54 2.59 1.76
N GLN A 30 -0.37 3.88 2.07
CA GLN A 30 0.76 4.40 2.82
C GLN A 30 0.32 5.64 3.61
N PRO A 31 -0.51 5.46 4.65
CA PRO A 31 -1.10 6.58 5.36
C PRO A 31 -0.03 7.41 6.11
N ASP A 32 -0.33 8.68 6.33
CA ASP A 32 0.45 9.58 7.16
C ASP A 32 -0.01 9.55 8.63
N SER A 33 0.54 10.41 9.46
CA SER A 33 0.19 10.55 10.88
C SER A 33 -1.24 11.04 11.14
N VAL A 34 -1.96 11.49 10.11
CA VAL A 34 -3.33 12.04 10.26
C VAL A 34 -4.36 10.96 9.94
N CYS A 35 -4.15 10.22 8.86
CA CYS A 35 -5.07 9.18 8.40
C CYS A 35 -4.63 7.77 8.81
N GLY A 36 -3.41 7.62 9.30
CA GLY A 36 -2.85 6.36 9.76
C GLY A 36 -3.47 5.93 11.06
N LYS A 37 -3.67 4.63 11.18
CA LYS A 37 -4.18 4.01 12.40
C LYS A 37 -3.18 2.96 12.84
N ASP A 38 -2.27 3.37 13.71
CA ASP A 38 -1.35 2.47 14.38
C ASP A 38 -1.20 2.84 15.87
N ALA A 39 -0.73 1.88 16.66
CA ALA A 39 -0.52 2.10 18.08
C ALA A 39 0.59 1.22 18.62
N LEU A 40 1.38 1.80 19.53
CA LEU A 40 2.33 1.07 20.36
C LEU A 40 1.74 0.82 21.74
N ILE A 41 1.64 -0.46 22.14
CA ILE A 41 1.22 -0.87 23.48
C ILE A 41 2.42 -1.42 24.26
N TRP A 42 2.44 -1.16 25.57
CA TRP A 42 3.63 -1.40 26.40
C TRP A 42 3.27 -1.93 27.79
N THR A 43 3.91 -3.03 28.20
CA THR A 43 3.80 -3.60 29.56
C THR A 43 4.13 -2.65 30.71
N LEU A 44 5.02 -1.65 30.54
CA LEU A 44 5.38 -0.73 31.64
C LEU A 44 4.31 0.33 31.89
N TRP A 45 3.51 0.65 30.89
CA TRP A 45 2.36 1.53 31.00
C TRP A 45 1.13 0.80 30.46
N PRO A 46 0.65 -0.21 31.18
CA PRO A 46 -0.28 -1.18 30.61
C PRO A 46 -1.70 -0.61 30.38
N ASP A 47 -2.00 0.54 30.97
CA ASP A 47 -3.24 1.30 30.80
C ASP A 47 -3.07 2.53 29.90
N ASN A 48 -1.88 2.71 29.32
CA ASN A 48 -1.59 3.78 28.37
C ASN A 48 -1.17 3.18 27.03
N ASN A 49 -1.14 4.04 26.03
CA ASN A 49 -0.76 3.74 24.68
C ASN A 49 0.02 4.92 24.09
N SER A 50 0.65 4.68 22.94
CA SER A 50 1.26 5.75 22.16
C SER A 50 0.76 5.66 20.72
N ALA A 51 -0.36 6.34 20.46
CA ALA A 51 -1.00 6.44 19.14
C ALA A 51 -0.25 7.35 18.15
N GLN A 52 0.78 8.07 18.62
CA GLN A 52 1.60 8.99 17.81
C GLN A 52 3.08 8.58 17.84
N HIS A 53 3.36 7.32 18.13
CA HIS A 53 4.74 6.87 18.27
C HIS A 53 5.36 6.70 16.88
N PRO A 54 6.56 7.24 16.59
CA PRO A 54 7.19 7.12 15.26
C PRO A 54 7.73 5.71 14.95
N ASP A 55 7.68 4.79 15.93
CA ASP A 55 8.18 3.42 15.82
C ASP A 55 7.03 2.41 15.86
N PHE A 56 7.03 1.51 14.88
CA PHE A 56 6.27 0.27 14.84
C PHE A 56 7.18 -0.87 15.31
N ILE A 57 7.10 -1.23 16.60
CA ILE A 57 8.08 -2.09 17.28
C ILE A 57 7.45 -3.25 18.07
N ALA A 58 7.99 -4.45 17.85
CA ALA A 58 7.80 -5.59 18.74
C ALA A 58 9.10 -5.86 19.50
N CYS A 59 9.04 -5.82 20.83
CA CYS A 59 10.23 -5.81 21.67
C CYS A 59 10.01 -6.57 22.97
N ALA A 60 11.07 -7.22 23.46
CA ALA A 60 11.23 -7.65 24.83
C ALA A 60 12.58 -7.13 25.34
N TRP A 61 12.56 -6.31 26.38
CA TRP A 61 13.71 -5.56 26.88
C TRP A 61 13.66 -5.35 28.40
N THR A 62 14.61 -4.58 28.92
CA THR A 62 14.62 -4.11 30.31
C THR A 62 14.69 -2.59 30.37
N ASN A 63 13.80 -1.92 31.10
CA ASN A 63 13.89 -0.50 31.39
C ASN A 63 14.40 -0.30 32.82
N GLN A 64 15.62 0.23 32.98
CA GLN A 64 16.29 0.37 34.29
C GLN A 64 16.33 -0.94 35.10
N GLY A 65 16.52 -2.07 34.40
CA GLY A 65 16.53 -3.41 35.00
C GLY A 65 15.15 -4.07 35.15
N ASN A 66 14.05 -3.35 34.90
CA ASN A 66 12.70 -3.93 34.94
C ASN A 66 12.30 -4.52 33.59
N PRO A 67 11.83 -5.78 33.54
CA PRO A 67 11.24 -6.39 32.35
C PRO A 67 10.20 -5.52 31.66
N SER A 68 10.27 -5.49 30.33
CA SER A 68 9.48 -4.59 29.49
C SER A 68 9.22 -5.24 28.14
N GLY A 69 8.00 -5.14 27.61
CA GLY A 69 7.67 -5.64 26.29
C GLY A 69 6.72 -4.72 25.55
N THR A 70 6.86 -4.65 24.24
CA THR A 70 5.98 -3.86 23.36
C THR A 70 5.43 -4.72 22.24
N ARG A 71 4.23 -4.35 21.79
CA ARG A 71 3.60 -4.85 20.57
C ARG A 71 3.08 -3.67 19.79
N ALA A 72 3.06 -3.78 18.47
CA ALA A 72 2.57 -2.73 17.61
C ALA A 72 1.37 -3.21 16.80
N LEU A 73 0.38 -2.35 16.65
CA LEU A 73 -0.84 -2.60 15.90
C LEU A 73 -0.91 -1.61 14.74
N ILE A 74 -1.42 -2.03 13.58
CA ILE A 74 -1.62 -1.17 12.42
C ILE A 74 -2.85 -1.62 11.64
N ASP A 75 -3.62 -0.67 11.12
CA ASP A 75 -4.80 -0.91 10.30
C ASP A 75 -4.68 -0.17 8.97
N PHE A 76 -5.15 -0.80 7.90
CA PHE A 76 -5.24 -0.21 6.57
C PHE A 76 -6.70 -0.20 6.16
N ASP A 77 -7.23 0.94 5.73
CA ASP A 77 -8.63 1.03 5.31
C ASP A 77 -8.83 0.34 3.95
N LEU A 78 -9.14 -0.96 4.01
CA LEU A 78 -9.38 -1.78 2.82
C LEU A 78 -10.78 -1.58 2.21
N ALA A 79 -11.62 -0.68 2.75
CA ALA A 79 -13.00 -0.50 2.29
C ALA A 79 -13.11 -0.04 0.82
N VAL A 80 -12.01 0.50 0.26
CA VAL A 80 -11.89 0.84 -1.16
C VAL A 80 -11.81 -0.38 -2.09
N ILE A 81 -11.49 -1.55 -1.54
CA ILE A 81 -11.46 -2.82 -2.28
C ILE A 81 -12.78 -3.55 -2.03
N PRO A 82 -13.49 -4.02 -3.08
CA PRO A 82 -14.74 -4.76 -2.90
C PRO A 82 -14.56 -5.98 -1.98
N ALA A 83 -15.48 -6.15 -1.04
CA ALA A 83 -15.52 -7.34 -0.20
C ALA A 83 -15.60 -8.62 -1.06
N GLY A 84 -14.84 -9.64 -0.70
CA GLY A 84 -14.72 -10.91 -1.42
C GLY A 84 -13.83 -10.87 -2.66
N ALA A 85 -13.29 -9.72 -3.07
CA ALA A 85 -12.44 -9.62 -4.24
C ALA A 85 -11.25 -10.59 -4.16
N ALA A 86 -10.93 -11.24 -5.27
CA ALA A 86 -9.84 -12.20 -5.34
C ALA A 86 -8.48 -11.47 -5.39
N VAL A 87 -7.74 -11.56 -4.29
CA VAL A 87 -6.40 -10.99 -4.13
C VAL A 87 -5.40 -11.87 -4.88
N GLN A 88 -4.72 -11.27 -5.86
CA GLN A 88 -3.66 -11.94 -6.61
C GLN A 88 -2.33 -11.85 -5.85
N GLN A 89 -2.07 -10.70 -5.25
CA GLN A 89 -0.87 -10.46 -4.45
C GLN A 89 -1.13 -9.35 -3.45
N ALA A 90 -0.65 -9.50 -2.22
CA ALA A 90 -0.50 -8.38 -1.30
C ALA A 90 0.88 -8.39 -0.64
N THR A 91 1.51 -7.22 -0.64
CA THR A 91 2.87 -7.03 -0.12
C THR A 91 2.86 -5.90 0.91
N LEU A 92 3.34 -6.18 2.11
CA LEU A 92 3.56 -5.19 3.16
C LEU A 92 5.07 -4.90 3.28
N GLU A 93 5.46 -3.66 3.06
CA GLU A 93 6.83 -3.18 3.21
C GLU A 93 6.98 -2.46 4.56
N LEU A 94 7.95 -2.90 5.37
CA LEU A 94 8.32 -2.32 6.64
C LEU A 94 9.79 -1.90 6.59
N SER A 95 10.05 -0.61 6.83
CA SER A 95 11.40 -0.06 6.79
C SER A 95 11.96 0.12 8.19
N HIS A 96 13.21 -0.28 8.40
CA HIS A 96 13.96 0.08 9.59
C HIS A 96 14.01 1.60 9.74
N TYR A 97 13.87 2.05 10.98
CA TYR A 97 14.01 3.44 11.36
C TYR A 97 14.78 3.55 12.68
N PRO A 98 15.98 4.16 12.70
CA PRO A 98 16.68 4.45 13.94
C PRO A 98 16.08 5.69 14.58
N SER A 99 15.17 5.49 15.53
CA SER A 99 14.54 6.58 16.25
C SER A 99 15.44 7.11 17.37
N PRO A 100 15.11 8.28 17.96
CA PRO A 100 15.81 8.77 19.15
C PRO A 100 15.74 7.79 20.35
N TYR A 101 14.81 6.84 20.33
CA TYR A 101 14.55 5.88 21.41
C TYR A 101 15.16 4.51 21.14
N ASN A 102 15.20 4.07 19.87
CA ASN A 102 15.61 2.73 19.47
C ASN A 102 16.53 2.79 18.24
N THR A 103 17.69 2.12 18.31
CA THR A 103 18.72 2.23 17.26
C THR A 103 18.64 1.16 16.18
N GLY A 104 18.06 -0.01 16.48
CA GLY A 104 17.92 -1.09 15.51
C GLY A 104 17.32 -2.36 16.08
N HIS A 105 17.24 -3.38 15.23
CA HIS A 105 16.80 -4.71 15.62
C HIS A 105 17.80 -5.40 16.54
N SER A 106 17.33 -6.36 17.34
CA SER A 106 18.18 -7.09 18.29
C SER A 106 17.89 -8.59 18.28
N ASN A 107 18.94 -9.39 18.16
CA ASN A 107 18.95 -10.84 18.40
C ASN A 107 19.83 -11.24 19.59
N LEU A 108 20.11 -10.30 20.50
CA LEU A 108 21.21 -10.43 21.47
C LEU A 108 21.08 -11.67 22.36
N SER A 109 19.87 -12.04 22.78
CA SER A 109 19.61 -13.21 23.62
C SER A 109 19.05 -14.42 22.87
N GLY A 110 19.03 -14.37 21.53
CA GLY A 110 18.38 -15.35 20.67
C GLY A 110 17.55 -14.69 19.57
N PRO A 111 16.93 -15.50 18.70
CA PRO A 111 16.31 -14.98 17.49
C PRO A 111 15.03 -14.20 17.84
N ALA A 112 14.89 -13.02 17.22
CA ALA A 112 13.75 -12.13 17.36
C ALA A 112 12.71 -12.34 16.24
N ASP A 113 12.38 -13.61 15.95
CA ASP A 113 11.27 -13.91 15.07
C ASP A 113 9.98 -13.27 15.62
N CYS A 114 9.16 -12.77 14.71
CA CYS A 114 7.85 -12.21 15.03
C CYS A 114 6.74 -12.98 14.33
N TRP A 115 5.54 -12.88 14.90
CA TRP A 115 4.29 -13.13 14.21
C TRP A 115 3.70 -11.81 13.74
N LEU A 116 3.19 -11.81 12.52
CA LEU A 116 2.20 -10.84 12.05
C LEU A 116 0.85 -11.54 11.99
N GLU A 117 -0.08 -11.12 12.84
CA GLU A 117 -1.39 -11.75 13.03
C GLU A 117 -2.49 -10.77 12.66
N ARG A 118 -3.61 -11.26 12.12
CA ARG A 118 -4.79 -10.41 11.91
C ARG A 118 -5.45 -10.13 13.25
N ILE A 119 -5.88 -8.88 13.41
CA ILE A 119 -6.72 -8.46 14.52
C ILE A 119 -8.18 -8.71 14.14
N ILE A 120 -8.90 -9.43 14.99
CA ILE A 120 -10.30 -9.85 14.78
C ILE A 120 -11.29 -9.20 15.76
N GLN A 121 -10.80 -8.26 16.57
CA GLN A 121 -11.61 -7.46 17.48
C GLN A 121 -11.37 -5.98 17.22
N ALA A 122 -12.44 -5.19 17.18
CA ALA A 122 -12.35 -3.75 16.96
C ALA A 122 -11.49 -3.07 18.04
N TRP A 123 -10.69 -2.09 17.61
CA TRP A 123 -9.85 -1.26 18.46
C TRP A 123 -9.74 0.15 17.88
N GLN A 124 -9.38 1.10 18.74
CA GLN A 124 -9.05 2.47 18.36
C GLN A 124 -7.63 2.78 18.81
N ASP A 125 -6.88 3.47 17.95
CA ASP A 125 -5.50 3.87 18.17
C ASP A 125 -5.27 4.58 19.50
N ASN A 126 -6.17 5.49 19.88
CA ASN A 126 -6.09 6.35 21.06
C ASN A 126 -6.60 5.71 22.37
N THR A 127 -7.12 4.48 22.34
CA THR A 127 -7.63 3.79 23.54
C THR A 127 -7.13 2.36 23.71
N VAL A 128 -6.50 1.78 22.70
CA VAL A 128 -5.92 0.43 22.81
C VAL A 128 -4.67 0.46 23.68
N THR A 129 -4.55 -0.43 24.65
CA THR A 129 -3.48 -0.52 25.65
C THR A 129 -3.01 -1.96 25.77
N TRP A 130 -2.01 -2.21 26.62
CA TRP A 130 -1.60 -3.58 26.90
C TRP A 130 -2.71 -4.41 27.55
N ASN A 131 -3.47 -3.81 28.47
CA ASN A 131 -4.50 -4.49 29.25
C ASN A 131 -5.79 -4.75 28.47
N ASN A 132 -6.08 -3.98 27.40
CA ASN A 132 -7.30 -4.14 26.60
C ASN A 132 -7.02 -4.51 25.12
N GLN A 133 -5.82 -5.01 24.82
CA GLN A 133 -5.40 -5.34 23.46
C GLN A 133 -6.43 -6.25 22.76
N PRO A 134 -6.71 -6.02 21.46
CA PRO A 134 -7.73 -6.76 20.73
C PRO A 134 -7.30 -8.20 20.48
N ALA A 135 -8.28 -9.10 20.41
CA ALA A 135 -8.05 -10.49 20.02
C ALA A 135 -7.47 -10.60 18.60
N THR A 136 -6.53 -11.52 18.41
CA THR A 136 -5.94 -11.90 17.12
C THR A 136 -6.30 -13.33 16.73
N THR A 137 -6.00 -13.71 15.48
CA THR A 137 -6.14 -15.08 14.99
C THR A 137 -4.83 -15.64 14.47
N VAL A 138 -4.65 -16.95 14.65
CA VAL A 138 -3.50 -17.71 14.12
C VAL A 138 -3.71 -18.19 12.68
N GLN A 139 -4.93 -18.05 12.15
CA GLN A 139 -5.25 -18.42 10.77
C GLN A 139 -4.40 -17.58 9.81
N ASN A 140 -3.60 -18.26 8.99
CA ASN A 140 -2.71 -17.67 8.00
C ASN A 140 -1.70 -16.66 8.57
N GLN A 141 -1.44 -16.68 9.89
CA GLN A 141 -0.44 -15.79 10.50
C GLN A 141 0.92 -15.91 9.79
N LEU A 142 1.62 -14.80 9.64
CA LEU A 142 2.88 -14.75 8.92
C LEU A 142 4.06 -14.82 9.89
N ASN A 143 4.98 -15.75 9.64
CA ASN A 143 6.28 -15.80 10.31
C ASN A 143 7.21 -14.73 9.71
N ILE A 144 7.63 -13.77 10.52
CA ILE A 144 8.69 -12.83 10.15
C ILE A 144 10.00 -13.32 10.79
N PRO A 145 10.99 -13.74 9.98
CA PRO A 145 12.21 -14.32 10.52
C PRO A 145 13.05 -13.25 11.24
N ALA A 146 13.84 -13.71 12.22
CA ALA A 146 14.81 -12.88 12.90
C ALA A 146 15.74 -12.11 11.92
N PRO A 147 16.15 -10.88 12.26
CA PRO A 147 16.94 -10.01 11.40
C PRO A 147 18.35 -10.57 11.22
N THR A 148 18.87 -10.48 10.00
CA THR A 148 20.26 -10.82 9.67
C THR A 148 21.21 -9.64 9.93
N VAL A 149 20.70 -8.41 9.90
CA VAL A 149 21.40 -7.16 10.22
C VAL A 149 20.50 -6.23 11.02
N MET A 150 21.09 -5.36 11.85
CA MET A 150 20.34 -4.47 12.75
C MET A 150 19.44 -3.44 12.05
N THR A 151 19.65 -3.21 10.76
CA THR A 151 18.95 -2.20 9.94
C THR A 151 18.12 -2.84 8.82
N GLN A 152 17.74 -4.11 8.96
CA GLN A 152 17.06 -4.86 7.90
C GLN A 152 15.65 -4.32 7.65
N ASN A 153 15.34 -4.06 6.37
CA ASN A 153 13.97 -3.83 5.91
C ASN A 153 13.30 -5.17 5.59
N TYR A 154 11.97 -5.22 5.65
CA TYR A 154 11.19 -6.42 5.35
C TYR A 154 10.14 -6.13 4.27
N THR A 155 10.11 -7.00 3.27
CA THR A 155 9.05 -7.06 2.26
C THR A 155 8.28 -8.36 2.47
N LEU A 156 7.08 -8.25 3.01
CA LEU A 156 6.29 -9.35 3.54
C LEU A 156 5.17 -9.72 2.57
N ASN A 157 5.07 -11.01 2.22
CA ASN A 157 3.91 -11.50 1.48
C ASN A 157 2.74 -11.71 2.46
N VAL A 158 1.75 -10.83 2.38
CA VAL A 158 0.55 -10.82 3.22
C VAL A 158 -0.71 -11.19 2.44
N THR A 159 -0.56 -11.81 1.27
CA THR A 159 -1.66 -12.13 0.34
C THR A 159 -2.81 -12.88 1.01
N GLN A 160 -2.52 -13.95 1.76
CA GLN A 160 -3.57 -14.74 2.43
C GLN A 160 -4.22 -13.98 3.59
N LEU A 161 -3.46 -13.16 4.32
CA LEU A 161 -3.99 -12.32 5.38
C LEU A 161 -4.98 -11.30 4.80
N VAL A 162 -4.59 -10.58 3.74
CA VAL A 162 -5.46 -9.60 3.07
C VAL A 162 -6.68 -10.28 2.43
N GLN A 163 -6.51 -11.46 1.82
CA GLN A 163 -7.64 -12.23 1.27
C GLN A 163 -8.64 -12.58 2.37
N ASP A 164 -8.19 -13.06 3.53
CA ASP A 164 -9.08 -13.34 4.65
C ASP A 164 -9.80 -12.05 5.13
N MET A 165 -9.11 -10.90 5.12
CA MET A 165 -9.72 -9.62 5.51
C MET A 165 -10.82 -9.17 4.55
N LEU A 166 -10.62 -9.33 3.24
CA LEU A 166 -11.66 -9.01 2.25
C LEU A 166 -12.82 -10.00 2.28
N ASN A 167 -12.58 -11.25 2.68
CA ASN A 167 -13.63 -12.26 2.84
C ASN A 167 -14.53 -12.00 4.06
N ASP A 168 -13.99 -11.41 5.12
CA ASP A 168 -14.74 -11.04 6.32
C ASP A 168 -14.33 -9.66 6.86
N PRO A 169 -14.72 -8.56 6.17
CA PRO A 169 -14.34 -7.21 6.58
C PRO A 169 -14.92 -6.80 7.93
N ALA A 170 -16.05 -7.37 8.33
CA ALA A 170 -16.72 -7.04 9.59
C ALA A 170 -15.94 -7.50 10.83
N ASN A 171 -15.06 -8.50 10.68
CA ASN A 171 -14.22 -9.03 11.75
C ASN A 171 -12.72 -8.89 11.45
N SER A 172 -12.34 -7.85 10.70
CA SER A 172 -10.95 -7.61 10.29
C SER A 172 -10.54 -6.19 10.58
N PHE A 173 -9.55 -6.01 11.46
CA PHE A 173 -9.16 -4.70 12.00
C PHE A 173 -7.64 -4.49 11.94
N GLY A 174 -7.00 -4.91 10.84
CA GLY A 174 -5.56 -4.74 10.65
C GLY A 174 -4.70 -5.88 11.22
N PHE A 175 -3.47 -5.54 11.58
CA PHE A 175 -2.42 -6.47 11.98
C PHE A 175 -1.80 -6.12 13.33
N MET A 176 -1.38 -7.15 14.08
CA MET A 176 -0.53 -7.03 15.26
C MET A 176 0.83 -7.66 14.98
N LEU A 177 1.89 -6.92 15.28
CA LEU A 177 3.27 -7.40 15.31
C LEU A 177 3.65 -7.76 16.75
N ARG A 178 4.07 -9.01 16.98
CA ARG A 178 4.55 -9.48 18.28
C ARG A 178 5.69 -10.48 18.13
N LEU A 179 6.60 -10.52 19.11
CA LEU A 179 7.65 -11.53 19.15
C LEU A 179 7.04 -12.93 19.34
N GLN A 180 7.64 -13.94 18.72
CA GLN A 180 7.28 -15.34 19.01
C GLN A 180 7.76 -15.77 20.40
N ASN A 181 8.88 -15.19 20.84
CA ASN A 181 9.45 -15.41 22.15
C ASN A 181 9.84 -14.06 22.77
N GLU A 182 9.07 -13.65 23.78
CA GLU A 182 9.21 -12.38 24.50
C GLU A 182 10.28 -12.43 25.61
N SER A 183 11.36 -13.19 25.39
CA SER A 183 12.57 -13.13 26.23
C SER A 183 13.38 -11.87 25.95
N TYR A 184 13.94 -11.24 26.99
CA TYR A 184 14.58 -9.94 26.88
C TYR A 184 15.72 -9.90 25.87
N TYR A 185 15.98 -8.71 25.35
CA TYR A 185 17.01 -8.37 24.37
C TYR A 185 16.73 -8.81 22.93
N ARG A 186 15.45 -8.81 22.58
CA ARG A 186 14.94 -9.17 21.25
C ARG A 186 14.03 -8.06 20.74
N SER A 187 14.22 -7.66 19.49
CA SER A 187 13.37 -6.61 18.90
C SER A 187 13.39 -6.65 17.38
N LEU A 188 12.23 -6.32 16.80
CA LEU A 188 12.09 -5.79 15.44
C LEU A 188 11.52 -4.38 15.51
N LEU A 189 12.20 -3.44 14.85
CA LEU A 189 11.98 -2.00 14.89
C LEU A 189 11.75 -1.45 13.47
N PHE A 190 10.59 -0.87 13.24
CA PHE A 190 10.22 -0.26 11.96
C PHE A 190 9.66 1.15 12.17
N ALA A 191 9.58 1.94 11.10
CA ALA A 191 8.79 3.17 11.09
C ALA A 191 7.29 2.87 11.19
N SER A 192 6.54 3.69 11.93
CA SER A 192 5.07 3.74 11.93
C SER A 192 4.52 4.74 10.89
N SER A 193 3.20 4.95 10.84
CA SER A 193 2.60 6.01 10.03
C SER A 193 2.93 7.42 10.56
N ASP A 194 3.21 7.55 11.87
CA ASP A 194 3.67 8.79 12.50
C ASP A 194 5.13 9.14 12.21
N ASN A 195 5.85 8.27 11.49
CA ASN A 195 7.24 8.56 11.18
C ASN A 195 7.36 9.85 10.36
N PRO A 196 8.32 10.74 10.70
CA PRO A 196 8.49 12.00 9.99
C PRO A 196 9.00 11.84 8.55
N TYR A 197 9.46 10.64 8.17
CA TYR A 197 9.96 10.33 6.84
C TYR A 197 8.95 9.47 6.05
N PRO A 198 8.15 10.08 5.13
CA PRO A 198 7.07 9.36 4.44
C PRO A 198 7.52 8.10 3.72
N GLN A 199 8.72 8.09 3.14
CA GLN A 199 9.28 6.95 2.42
C GLN A 199 9.57 5.72 3.30
N LEU A 200 9.65 5.90 4.63
CA LEU A 200 9.90 4.81 5.57
C LEU A 200 8.61 4.20 6.12
N ARG A 201 7.49 4.94 6.05
CA ARG A 201 6.20 4.51 6.63
C ARG A 201 5.72 3.18 6.04
N PRO A 202 4.99 2.36 6.81
CA PRO A 202 4.46 1.09 6.34
C PRO A 202 3.66 1.26 5.05
N LYS A 203 3.96 0.45 4.04
CA LYS A 203 3.31 0.51 2.73
C LYS A 203 2.72 -0.85 2.38
N LEU A 204 1.40 -0.91 2.21
CA LEU A 204 0.69 -2.09 1.76
C LEU A 204 0.30 -1.91 0.28
N THR A 205 0.77 -2.81 -0.58
CA THR A 205 0.34 -2.87 -1.99
C THR A 205 -0.54 -4.09 -2.18
N VAL A 206 -1.74 -3.90 -2.73
CA VAL A 206 -2.71 -4.97 -3.00
C VAL A 206 -3.05 -5.00 -4.48
N VAL A 207 -2.83 -6.15 -5.11
CA VAL A 207 -3.24 -6.46 -6.48
C VAL A 207 -4.40 -7.44 -6.41
N TYR A 208 -5.56 -7.08 -6.97
CA TYR A 208 -6.77 -7.92 -6.94
C TYR A 208 -7.47 -7.94 -8.30
N THR A 209 -8.32 -8.94 -8.50
CA THR A 209 -9.24 -9.01 -9.65
C THR A 209 -10.67 -8.80 -9.15
N PRO A 210 -11.44 -7.86 -9.71
CA PRO A 210 -12.82 -7.66 -9.31
C PRO A 210 -13.71 -8.84 -9.76
N ASP A 211 -14.72 -9.17 -8.94
CA ASP A 211 -15.67 -10.26 -9.21
C ASP A 211 -16.57 -9.98 -10.42
N THR A 212 -16.87 -8.72 -10.64
CA THR A 212 -17.56 -8.21 -11.82
C THR A 212 -16.65 -7.21 -12.51
N LEU A 213 -16.46 -7.35 -13.83
CA LEU A 213 -16.12 -6.18 -14.65
C LEU A 213 -17.16 -5.09 -14.31
N PRO A 214 -16.79 -3.81 -14.16
CA PRO A 214 -17.79 -2.76 -14.04
C PRO A 214 -18.81 -2.98 -15.15
N ALA A 215 -20.10 -3.06 -14.79
CA ALA A 215 -21.18 -3.34 -15.71
C ALA A 215 -20.92 -2.52 -16.99
N ALA A 216 -20.97 -3.19 -18.15
CA ALA A 216 -20.72 -2.57 -19.45
C ALA A 216 -21.75 -1.47 -19.74
N GLY A 217 -21.57 -0.32 -19.11
CA GLY A 217 -22.14 0.94 -19.53
C GLY A 217 -21.33 1.40 -20.72
N CYS A 218 -21.87 1.15 -21.92
CA CYS A 218 -21.44 1.70 -23.21
C CYS A 218 -19.95 2.12 -23.29
N TRP A 219 -19.05 1.15 -23.43
CA TRP A 219 -17.71 1.41 -23.93
C TRP A 219 -17.54 0.69 -25.26
N VAL A 220 -17.12 1.46 -26.27
CA VAL A 220 -16.71 0.95 -27.58
C VAL A 220 -15.47 0.09 -27.37
N LEU A 221 -15.50 -1.16 -27.81
CA LEU A 221 -14.29 -1.97 -27.94
C LEU A 221 -13.39 -1.30 -28.97
N VAL A 222 -12.32 -0.64 -28.54
CA VAL A 222 -11.14 -0.51 -29.39
C VAL A 222 -10.44 -1.85 -29.28
N GLN A 223 -10.60 -2.67 -30.31
CA GLN A 223 -9.79 -3.85 -30.50
C GLN A 223 -8.35 -3.37 -30.73
N GLU A 224 -7.46 -3.63 -29.76
CA GLU A 224 -6.03 -3.52 -29.99
C GLU A 224 -5.69 -4.35 -31.24
N PRO A 225 -5.02 -3.79 -32.27
CA PRO A 225 -4.63 -4.55 -33.43
C PRO A 225 -3.70 -5.67 -32.94
N GLY A 226 -4.09 -6.91 -33.21
CA GLY A 226 -3.18 -8.02 -33.02
C GLY A 226 -1.91 -7.76 -33.83
N ASP A 227 -0.76 -7.88 -33.19
CA ASP A 227 0.47 -8.11 -33.94
C ASP A 227 1.29 -9.23 -33.29
N THR A 228 1.37 -10.31 -34.07
CA THR A 228 2.34 -11.38 -33.96
C THR A 228 3.69 -10.86 -34.44
N THR A 229 4.72 -10.80 -33.60
CA THR A 229 6.09 -11.30 -33.87
C THR A 229 7.06 -10.89 -32.76
N SER A 230 8.08 -11.73 -32.60
CA SER A 230 9.16 -11.66 -31.62
C SER A 230 10.02 -10.38 -31.69
N ALA A 231 10.18 -9.69 -30.55
CA ALA A 231 11.40 -8.99 -30.16
C ALA A 231 11.35 -8.72 -28.65
N GLN A 232 12.49 -8.81 -27.97
CA GLN A 232 12.59 -8.59 -26.53
C GLN A 232 12.06 -7.22 -26.12
N ASN A 233 11.00 -7.17 -25.30
CA ASN A 233 10.62 -5.94 -24.63
C ASN A 233 11.68 -5.62 -23.56
N PRO A 234 12.29 -4.42 -23.55
CA PRO A 234 13.05 -3.96 -22.40
C PRO A 234 12.13 -3.91 -21.16
N PRO A 235 12.69 -4.00 -19.94
CA PRO A 235 11.91 -4.00 -18.70
C PRO A 235 10.96 -2.79 -18.66
N PRO A 236 9.77 -2.92 -18.06
CA PRO A 236 8.83 -1.81 -17.93
C PRO A 236 9.54 -0.64 -17.23
N ASP A 237 9.44 0.54 -17.85
CA ASP A 237 10.09 1.78 -17.40
C ASP A 237 9.77 2.05 -15.92
N PRO A 238 10.69 2.66 -15.14
CA PRO A 238 10.40 3.09 -13.78
C PRO A 238 9.19 4.03 -13.81
N GLU A 239 8.09 3.59 -13.21
CA GLU A 239 6.83 4.30 -13.21
C GLU A 239 6.97 5.57 -12.36
N ILE A 240 6.82 6.74 -12.98
CA ILE A 240 6.81 8.03 -12.28
C ILE A 240 5.57 8.10 -11.37
N SER A 241 5.77 8.39 -10.09
CA SER A 241 4.67 8.61 -9.15
C SER A 241 4.10 10.02 -9.31
N ILE A 242 2.79 10.12 -9.55
CA ILE A 242 2.08 11.39 -9.73
C ILE A 242 0.91 11.44 -8.74
N PRO A 243 0.84 12.46 -7.86
CA PRO A 243 -0.31 12.63 -6.97
C PRO A 243 -1.62 12.79 -7.77
N ASN A 244 -2.75 12.39 -7.20
CA ASN A 244 -4.06 12.56 -7.82
C ASN A 244 -4.99 13.50 -7.03
N VAL A 245 -4.55 13.99 -5.86
CA VAL A 245 -5.27 14.94 -5.01
C VAL A 245 -4.27 15.89 -4.37
N PHE A 246 -4.60 17.18 -4.27
CA PHE A 246 -3.84 18.14 -3.49
C PHE A 246 -4.76 19.23 -2.89
N SER A 247 -4.38 19.75 -1.73
CA SER A 247 -5.19 20.63 -0.88
C SER A 247 -4.39 21.88 -0.49
N PRO A 248 -4.33 22.92 -1.34
CA PRO A 248 -3.55 24.14 -1.09
C PRO A 248 -4.25 25.06 -0.08
N ASN A 249 -4.37 24.60 1.16
CA ASN A 249 -5.04 25.28 2.28
C ASN A 249 -4.02 25.89 3.28
N GLY A 250 -2.73 25.61 3.11
CA GLY A 250 -1.64 26.12 3.93
C GLY A 250 -1.40 25.35 5.23
N ASP A 251 -1.89 24.10 5.35
CA ASP A 251 -1.68 23.26 6.52
C ASP A 251 -0.35 22.47 6.48
N GLY A 252 0.40 22.57 5.38
CA GLY A 252 1.66 21.87 5.13
C GLY A 252 1.49 20.48 4.52
N ILE A 253 0.25 20.01 4.28
CA ILE A 253 -0.09 18.68 3.80
C ILE A 253 -0.70 18.78 2.40
N ASN A 254 -0.05 18.16 1.41
CA ASN A 254 -0.50 18.18 0.02
C ASN A 254 -0.79 19.59 -0.53
N ASP A 255 -0.12 20.61 -0.01
CA ASP A 255 -0.31 22.01 -0.45
C ASP A 255 0.19 22.26 -1.88
N LEU A 256 1.08 21.40 -2.36
CA LEU A 256 1.75 21.52 -3.63
C LEU A 256 1.55 20.26 -4.46
N PHE A 257 1.11 20.44 -5.70
CA PHE A 257 1.04 19.37 -6.68
C PHE A 257 2.35 19.28 -7.47
N PHE A 258 3.07 18.17 -7.33
CA PHE A 258 4.32 17.90 -8.06
C PHE A 258 4.59 16.39 -8.18
N PRO A 259 5.04 15.88 -9.34
CA PRO A 259 5.43 14.47 -9.47
C PRO A 259 6.79 14.17 -8.84
N ASP A 260 7.06 12.90 -8.57
CA ASP A 260 8.41 12.45 -8.23
C ASP A 260 9.34 12.60 -9.44
N THR A 261 10.46 13.30 -9.25
CA THR A 261 11.44 13.57 -10.32
C THR A 261 12.70 12.72 -10.23
N ALA A 262 12.80 11.79 -9.28
CA ALA A 262 14.03 11.04 -8.98
C ALA A 262 14.65 10.29 -10.17
N HIS A 263 13.85 9.94 -11.19
CA HIS A 263 14.28 9.14 -12.34
C HIS A 263 13.99 9.80 -13.70
N ILE A 264 13.66 11.10 -13.70
CA ILE A 264 13.28 11.80 -14.92
C ILE A 264 14.06 13.11 -15.11
N GLU A 265 14.23 13.50 -16.36
CA GLU A 265 14.94 14.70 -16.80
C GLU A 265 14.03 15.56 -17.69
N GLY A 266 14.23 16.88 -17.64
CA GLY A 266 13.58 17.81 -18.56
C GLY A 266 12.05 17.88 -18.42
N LEU A 267 11.52 17.73 -17.21
CA LEU A 267 10.08 17.80 -16.95
C LEU A 267 9.50 19.16 -17.34
N GLN A 268 8.55 19.15 -18.28
CA GLN A 268 7.61 20.22 -18.57
C GLN A 268 6.25 19.85 -17.97
N PHE A 269 5.68 20.81 -17.25
CA PHE A 269 4.50 20.62 -16.42
C PHE A 269 3.40 21.57 -16.89
N ARG A 270 2.24 21.04 -17.33
CA ARG A 270 1.05 21.83 -17.70
C ARG A 270 -0.20 21.32 -17.00
N ILE A 271 -1.09 22.23 -16.62
CA ILE A 271 -2.36 21.94 -15.95
C ILE A 271 -3.48 22.74 -16.60
N PHE A 272 -4.61 22.08 -16.81
CA PHE A 272 -5.80 22.58 -17.44
C PHE A 272 -6.99 22.46 -16.50
N ASP A 273 -7.88 23.44 -16.52
CA ASP A 273 -9.17 23.34 -15.85
C ASP A 273 -10.13 22.37 -16.56
N ARG A 274 -11.34 22.20 -15.99
CA ARG A 274 -12.38 21.33 -16.56
C ARG A 274 -12.87 21.73 -17.95
N TRP A 275 -12.58 22.95 -18.40
CA TRP A 275 -12.94 23.48 -19.72
C TRP A 275 -11.78 23.38 -20.71
N GLY A 276 -10.65 22.80 -20.30
CA GLY A 276 -9.44 22.68 -21.12
C GLY A 276 -8.62 23.97 -21.21
N VAL A 277 -8.87 24.95 -20.34
CA VAL A 277 -8.08 26.19 -20.28
C VAL A 277 -6.84 25.93 -19.43
N GLU A 278 -5.66 26.23 -19.97
CA GLU A 278 -4.40 26.12 -19.22
C GLU A 278 -4.41 27.12 -18.05
N VAL A 279 -4.28 26.58 -16.83
CA VAL A 279 -4.24 27.38 -15.60
C VAL A 279 -2.82 27.50 -15.05
N PHE A 280 -1.95 26.53 -15.37
CA PHE A 280 -0.57 26.53 -14.90
C PHE A 280 0.36 25.85 -15.91
N SER A 281 1.57 26.37 -16.05
CA SER A 281 2.62 25.79 -16.89
C SER A 281 4.00 26.17 -16.35
N ALA A 282 4.93 25.22 -16.29
CA ALA A 282 6.29 25.43 -15.79
C ALA A 282 7.36 24.61 -16.54
N PHE A 283 8.48 25.27 -16.87
CA PHE A 283 9.73 24.66 -17.32
C PHE A 283 10.92 25.57 -16.93
N PRO A 284 11.88 25.13 -16.08
CA PRO A 284 11.89 23.83 -15.39
C PRO A 284 10.67 23.68 -14.49
N ALA A 285 10.21 22.44 -14.30
CA ALA A 285 9.02 22.18 -13.51
C ALA A 285 9.16 22.72 -12.08
N MET A 286 8.10 23.39 -11.62
CA MET A 286 7.95 23.86 -10.24
C MET A 286 6.63 23.31 -9.67
N PRO A 287 6.56 23.05 -8.35
CA PRO A 287 5.31 22.62 -7.73
C PRO A 287 4.18 23.63 -7.95
N TRP A 288 2.97 23.13 -8.15
CA TRP A 288 1.79 23.97 -8.32
C TRP A 288 1.04 24.13 -7.00
N ASP A 289 0.74 25.38 -6.62
CA ASP A 289 0.05 25.76 -5.38
C ASP A 289 -1.46 25.99 -5.57
N GLY A 290 -2.01 25.56 -6.71
CA GLY A 290 -3.42 25.75 -7.01
C GLY A 290 -3.81 27.19 -7.37
N ARG A 291 -2.85 28.03 -7.79
CA ARG A 291 -3.13 29.35 -8.38
C ARG A 291 -2.95 29.34 -9.89
N ASN A 292 -3.77 30.10 -10.59
CA ASN A 292 -3.57 30.30 -12.02
C ASN A 292 -2.34 31.19 -12.31
N THR A 293 -2.01 31.35 -13.58
CA THR A 293 -0.91 32.24 -14.05
C THR A 293 -1.04 33.71 -13.63
N SER A 294 -2.23 34.15 -13.20
CA SER A 294 -2.48 35.50 -12.65
C SER A 294 -2.37 35.55 -11.12
N GLY A 295 -2.01 34.45 -10.45
CA GLY A 295 -1.91 34.33 -9.00
C GLY A 295 -3.26 34.14 -8.28
N ILE A 296 -4.35 33.96 -9.03
CA ILE A 296 -5.69 33.79 -8.47
C ILE A 296 -5.89 32.31 -8.09
N PRO A 297 -6.37 31.99 -6.87
CA PRO A 297 -6.72 30.63 -6.48
C PRO A 297 -7.73 29.98 -7.44
N CYS A 298 -7.39 28.80 -7.96
CA CYS A 298 -8.23 27.98 -8.83
C CYS A 298 -9.30 27.23 -8.04
N SER A 299 -10.57 27.28 -8.43
CA SER A 299 -11.68 26.62 -7.69
C SER A 299 -11.50 25.12 -7.48
N ASP A 300 -12.19 24.58 -6.48
CA ASP A 300 -12.22 23.15 -6.20
C ASP A 300 -12.77 22.33 -7.39
N GLY A 301 -12.18 21.15 -7.57
CA GLY A 301 -12.64 20.17 -8.55
C GLY A 301 -11.51 19.50 -9.32
N THR A 302 -11.90 18.81 -10.39
CA THR A 302 -10.97 18.04 -11.22
C THR A 302 -10.25 18.92 -12.23
N TYR A 303 -8.94 18.77 -12.26
CA TYR A 303 -8.03 19.36 -13.24
C TYR A 303 -7.36 18.25 -14.04
N TYR A 304 -6.86 18.59 -15.22
CA TYR A 304 -6.17 17.68 -16.11
C TYR A 304 -4.71 18.14 -16.26
N TYR A 305 -3.76 17.22 -16.16
CA TYR A 305 -2.34 17.54 -16.32
C TYR A 305 -1.72 16.87 -17.55
N ILE A 306 -0.67 17.50 -18.07
CA ILE A 306 0.22 16.94 -19.09
C ILE A 306 1.65 17.13 -18.61
N PHE A 307 2.37 16.02 -18.44
CA PHE A 307 3.80 16.00 -18.14
C PHE A 307 4.57 15.48 -19.35
N ASP A 308 5.56 16.25 -19.79
CA ASP A 308 6.49 15.83 -20.81
C ASP A 308 7.88 15.73 -20.17
N TYR A 309 8.52 14.57 -20.22
CA TYR A 309 9.83 14.34 -19.58
C TYR A 309 10.64 13.30 -20.35
N ARG A 310 11.87 13.04 -19.90
CA ARG A 310 12.75 11.96 -20.40
C ARG A 310 13.24 11.11 -19.25
N THR A 311 13.56 9.86 -19.51
CA THR A 311 14.22 8.92 -18.59
C THR A 311 15.59 8.57 -19.17
N ALA A 312 16.51 8.06 -18.34
CA ALA A 312 17.87 7.76 -18.77
C ALA A 312 17.89 6.82 -19.99
N GLY A 313 18.32 7.35 -21.15
CA GLY A 313 18.45 6.59 -22.39
C GLY A 313 17.18 6.45 -23.24
N GLN A 314 16.08 7.14 -22.93
CA GLN A 314 14.82 7.04 -23.69
C GLN A 314 14.43 8.35 -24.41
N ASN A 315 13.52 8.22 -25.38
CA ASN A 315 12.87 9.34 -26.06
C ASN A 315 11.91 10.07 -25.10
N GLN A 316 11.47 11.26 -25.48
CA GLN A 316 10.49 12.05 -24.72
C GLN A 316 9.20 11.25 -24.45
N ILE A 317 8.80 11.19 -23.19
CA ILE A 317 7.61 10.53 -22.67
C ILE A 317 6.58 11.59 -22.29
N THR A 318 5.33 11.39 -22.71
CA THR A 318 4.20 12.22 -22.28
C THR A 318 3.29 11.42 -21.35
N ARG A 319 3.10 11.89 -20.12
CA ARG A 319 2.10 11.39 -19.18
C ARG A 319 0.94 12.36 -19.05
N LYS A 320 -0.26 11.80 -18.95
CA LYS A 320 -1.53 12.53 -18.90
C LYS A 320 -2.39 11.92 -17.81
N GLY A 321 -3.15 12.73 -17.11
CA GLY A 321 -4.04 12.24 -16.07
C GLY A 321 -4.85 13.36 -15.45
N PHE A 322 -5.58 12.98 -14.40
CA PHE A 322 -6.44 13.89 -13.66
C PHE A 322 -5.92 14.05 -12.24
N LEU A 323 -6.16 15.23 -11.69
CA LEU A 323 -5.92 15.53 -10.28
C LEU A 323 -7.16 16.21 -9.71
N THR A 324 -7.37 16.11 -8.41
CA THR A 324 -8.44 16.81 -7.69
C THR A 324 -7.84 17.89 -6.78
N LEU A 325 -8.31 19.13 -6.96
CA LEU A 325 -8.02 20.26 -6.05
C LEU A 325 -9.16 20.35 -5.04
N ILE A 326 -8.83 20.36 -3.74
CA ILE A 326 -9.77 20.49 -2.64
C ILE A 326 -9.37 21.68 -1.76
N ARG A 327 -10.32 22.51 -1.30
CA ARG A 327 -10.08 23.54 -0.27
C ARG A 327 -11.05 23.46 0.90
#